data_AF-A0A8T7HQK6-F1
#
_entry.id   AF-A0A8T7HQK6-F1
#
_cell.length_a   1.000
_cell.length_b   1.000
_cell.length_c   1.000
_cell.angle_alpha   90.00
_cell.angle_beta   90.00
_cell.angle_gamma   90.00
#
_symmetry.space_group_name_H-M   'P 1'
#
loop_
_entity.id
_entity.type
_entity.pdbx_description
1 polymer ?
#
loop_
_entity_poly.entity_id
_entity_poly.type
_entity_poly.pdbx_seq_one_letter_code
_entity_poly.pdbx_strand_id
1 'polypeptide(L)'
;MQKLKAQLKKYITIRKLILGIIFLIFSLLYFKYVAGLILVAIFTPITIMSVKYSKMVPHISIESNTGMAVFMGYCFGPVVGLIYGIVVGGVAYTVNSFISLTYRSTVLLAGVAGGIAGLLHLFGISFTHAFIAAIIIRTAIAWPWFTMIGISPFESFTHQTSQMFFNLIIYLSILSFLYGIVAPFV
;
A
#
# COMPACT_ATOMS: atom_id res chain seq x y z
N MET A 1 30.42 25.57 -37.46
CA MET A 1 29.01 25.31 -37.06
C MET A 1 28.18 24.50 -38.07
N GLN A 2 28.29 24.71 -39.39
CA GLN A 2 27.51 23.96 -40.39
C GLN A 2 27.78 22.44 -40.39
N LYS A 3 29.04 22.00 -40.23
CA LYS A 3 29.40 20.57 -40.17
C LYS A 3 28.76 19.83 -38.97
N LEU A 4 28.65 20.49 -37.81
CA LEU A 4 28.01 19.92 -36.62
C LEU A 4 26.49 19.76 -36.80
N LYS A 5 25.83 20.77 -37.39
CA LYS A 5 24.39 20.72 -37.74
C LYS A 5 24.08 19.61 -38.75
N ALA A 6 24.95 19.40 -39.74
CA ALA A 6 24.78 18.35 -40.74
C ALA A 6 24.97 16.93 -40.15
N GLN A 7 25.91 16.76 -39.21
CA GLN A 7 26.10 15.49 -38.51
C GLN A 7 24.94 15.17 -37.55
N LEU A 8 24.42 16.15 -36.81
CA LEU A 8 23.23 15.99 -35.94
C LEU A 8 21.99 15.57 -36.73
N LYS A 9 21.76 16.17 -37.91
CA LYS A 9 20.65 15.79 -38.81
C LYS A 9 20.72 14.33 -39.28
N LYS A 10 21.93 13.75 -39.35
CA LYS A 10 22.15 12.36 -39.78
C LYS A 10 21.73 11.34 -38.70
N TYR A 11 21.74 11.73 -37.42
CA TYR A 11 21.38 10.86 -36.29
C TYR A 11 19.93 11.08 -35.82
N ILE A 12 19.35 12.27 -36.04
CA ILE A 12 17.95 12.58 -35.73
C ILE A 12 17.08 12.26 -36.94
N THR A 13 16.86 10.97 -37.19
CA THR A 13 15.82 10.52 -38.12
C THR A 13 14.50 10.48 -37.37
N ILE A 14 13.38 10.93 -37.97
CA ILE A 14 12.05 10.93 -37.33
C ILE A 14 11.73 9.57 -36.67
N ARG A 15 12.09 8.44 -37.31
CA ARG A 15 11.97 7.10 -36.73
C ARG A 15 12.73 6.90 -35.42
N LYS A 16 13.98 7.38 -35.32
CA LYS A 16 14.82 7.26 -34.12
C LYS A 16 14.35 8.18 -33.00
N LEU A 17 13.82 9.36 -33.36
CA LEU A 17 13.18 10.26 -32.40
C LEU A 17 11.92 9.63 -31.80
N ILE A 18 11.06 9.04 -32.63
CA ILE A 18 9.85 8.33 -32.19
C ILE A 18 10.22 7.12 -31.32
N LEU A 19 11.21 6.31 -31.71
CA LEU A 19 11.70 5.21 -30.89
C LEU A 19 12.29 5.67 -29.55
N GLY A 20 13.03 6.78 -29.53
CA GLY A 20 13.54 7.38 -28.31
C GLY A 20 12.43 7.87 -27.38
N ILE A 21 11.37 8.49 -27.93
CA ILE A 21 10.20 8.93 -27.18
C ILE A 21 9.40 7.73 -26.66
N ILE A 22 9.18 6.68 -27.46
CA ILE A 22 8.52 5.44 -27.02
C ILE A 22 9.34 4.78 -25.91
N PHE A 23 10.65 4.69 -26.06
CA PHE A 23 11.53 4.14 -25.02
C PHE A 23 11.50 4.99 -23.75
N LEU A 24 11.49 6.32 -23.87
CA LEU A 24 11.35 7.24 -22.74
C LEU A 24 10.01 7.05 -22.03
N ILE A 25 8.90 6.96 -22.78
CA ILE A 25 7.56 6.70 -22.24
C ILE A 25 7.51 5.34 -21.54
N PHE A 26 8.07 4.28 -22.16
CA PHE A 26 8.12 2.95 -21.56
C PHE A 26 9.01 2.89 -20.32
N SER A 27 10.15 3.58 -20.30
CA SER A 27 11.05 3.63 -19.15
C SER A 27 10.48 4.46 -18.00
N LEU A 28 9.76 5.55 -18.30
CA LEU A 28 8.98 6.33 -17.32
C LEU A 28 7.81 5.51 -16.75
N LEU A 29 7.11 4.73 -17.58
CA LEU A 29 6.05 3.82 -17.12
C LEU A 29 6.60 2.66 -16.28
N TYR A 30 7.73 2.06 -16.67
CA TYR A 30 8.34 0.93 -15.96
C TYR A 30 8.86 1.30 -14.57
N PHE A 31 9.37 2.52 -14.38
CA PHE A 31 9.98 2.92 -13.11
C PHE A 31 8.99 2.84 -11.95
N LYS A 32 7.74 3.28 -12.18
CA LYS A 32 6.64 3.20 -11.21
C LYS A 32 6.33 1.73 -10.84
N TYR A 33 6.17 0.85 -11.83
CA TYR A 33 5.85 -0.55 -11.56
C TYR A 33 7.02 -1.31 -10.92
N VAL A 34 8.26 -0.99 -11.28
CA VAL A 34 9.47 -1.58 -10.67
C VAL A 34 9.60 -1.13 -9.21
N ALA A 35 9.40 0.16 -8.91
CA ALA A 35 9.35 0.66 -7.53
C ALA A 35 8.26 -0.06 -6.72
N GLY A 36 7.08 -0.26 -7.31
CA GLY A 36 6.01 -1.05 -6.71
C GLY A 36 6.42 -2.48 -6.37
N LEU A 37 7.07 -3.20 -7.30
CA LEU A 37 7.55 -4.57 -7.07
C LEU A 37 8.61 -4.65 -5.96
N ILE A 38 9.54 -3.69 -5.92
CA ILE A 38 10.55 -3.60 -4.85
C ILE A 38 9.87 -3.38 -3.50
N LEU A 39 8.89 -2.47 -3.43
CA LEU A 39 8.14 -2.22 -2.21
C LEU A 39 7.36 -3.47 -1.77
N VAL A 40 6.74 -4.21 -2.69
CA VAL A 40 6.09 -5.49 -2.37
C VAL A 40 7.09 -6.48 -1.79
N ALA A 41 8.29 -6.61 -2.39
CA ALA A 41 9.33 -7.52 -1.92
C ALA A 41 9.86 -7.16 -0.53
N ILE A 42 9.88 -5.86 -0.16
CA ILE A 42 10.30 -5.38 1.16
C ILE A 42 9.16 -5.47 2.18
N PHE A 43 7.96 -5.05 1.81
CA PHE A 43 6.83 -4.98 2.72
C PHE A 43 6.29 -6.36 3.08
N THR A 44 6.28 -7.31 2.15
CA THR A 44 5.80 -8.68 2.40
C THR A 44 6.48 -9.36 3.60
N PRO A 45 7.82 -9.44 3.69
CA PRO A 45 8.47 -10.04 4.86
C PRO A 45 8.21 -9.25 6.15
N ILE A 46 8.11 -7.92 6.10
CA ILE A 46 7.77 -7.10 7.27
C ILE A 46 6.33 -7.41 7.73
N THR A 47 5.39 -7.54 6.81
CA THR A 47 4.00 -7.94 7.11
C THR A 47 3.96 -9.34 7.74
N ILE A 48 4.68 -10.31 7.18
CA ILE A 48 4.77 -11.66 7.74
C ILE A 48 5.30 -11.64 9.18
N MET A 49 6.37 -10.88 9.43
CA MET A 49 6.98 -10.77 10.76
C MET A 49 6.07 -10.04 11.75
N SER A 50 5.44 -8.94 11.34
CA SER A 50 4.54 -8.17 12.21
C SER A 50 3.27 -8.95 12.60
N VAL A 51 2.71 -9.74 11.67
CA VAL A 51 1.63 -10.70 11.97
C VAL A 51 2.10 -11.77 12.96
N LYS A 52 3.33 -12.29 12.79
CA LYS A 52 3.92 -13.24 13.74
C LYS A 52 4.04 -12.66 15.15
N TYR A 53 4.50 -11.41 15.30
CA TYR A 53 4.62 -10.76 16.61
C TYR A 53 3.28 -10.40 17.25
N SER A 54 2.26 -10.10 16.43
CA SER A 54 0.89 -9.92 16.90
C SER A 54 0.32 -11.19 17.57
N LYS A 55 0.93 -12.36 17.36
CA LYS A 55 0.63 -13.60 18.10
C LYS A 55 1.05 -13.58 19.56
N MET A 56 2.11 -12.84 19.87
CA MET A 56 2.71 -12.88 21.20
C MET A 56 1.90 -12.08 22.22
N VAL A 57 1.00 -11.20 21.76
CA VAL A 57 0.16 -10.37 22.64
C VAL A 57 -1.31 -10.52 22.25
N PRO A 58 -2.15 -11.21 23.06
CA PRO A 58 -3.56 -11.42 22.77
C PRO A 58 -4.29 -10.10 22.51
N HIS A 59 -5.16 -10.08 21.49
CA HIS A 59 -6.02 -8.95 21.13
C HIS A 59 -5.28 -7.65 20.71
N ILE A 60 -3.95 -7.64 20.70
CA ILE A 60 -3.15 -6.52 20.18
C ILE A 60 -2.66 -6.87 18.78
N SER A 61 -2.98 -6.00 17.84
CA SER A 61 -2.59 -6.17 16.45
C SER A 61 -1.53 -5.14 16.07
N ILE A 62 -0.28 -5.61 15.98
CA ILE A 62 0.90 -4.87 15.54
C ILE A 62 1.14 -5.12 14.04
N GLU A 63 0.16 -5.64 13.29
CA GLU A 63 0.39 -5.97 11.88
C GLU A 63 0.55 -4.72 11.01
N SER A 64 1.54 -4.75 10.14
CA SER A 64 1.84 -3.67 9.21
C SER A 64 1.00 -3.72 7.93
N ASN A 65 0.22 -4.79 7.71
CA ASN A 65 -0.50 -5.04 6.46
C ASN A 65 -1.39 -3.86 6.07
N THR A 66 -2.20 -3.38 7.02
CA THR A 66 -3.15 -2.27 6.78
C THR A 66 -2.42 -1.00 6.34
N GLY A 67 -1.41 -0.56 7.09
CA GLY A 67 -0.64 0.64 6.73
C GLY A 67 0.10 0.51 5.41
N MET A 68 0.68 -0.66 5.13
CA MET A 68 1.36 -0.94 3.86
C MET A 68 0.38 -0.98 2.68
N ALA A 69 -0.82 -1.53 2.86
CA ALA A 69 -1.87 -1.52 1.84
C ALA A 69 -2.34 -0.10 1.53
N VAL A 70 -2.50 0.75 2.55
CA VAL A 70 -2.79 2.19 2.39
C VAL A 70 -1.69 2.88 1.59
N PHE A 71 -0.42 2.63 1.90
CA PHE A 71 0.71 3.20 1.16
C PHE A 71 0.72 2.76 -0.31
N MET A 72 0.59 1.45 -0.55
CA MET A 72 0.56 0.89 -1.90
C MET A 72 -0.64 1.40 -2.70
N GLY A 73 -1.79 1.52 -2.06
CA GLY A 73 -3.01 2.07 -2.67
C GLY A 73 -2.86 3.54 -3.06
N TYR A 74 -2.28 4.35 -2.17
CA TYR A 74 -2.03 5.76 -2.44
C TYR A 74 -1.03 5.95 -3.60
N CYS A 75 0.05 5.19 -3.60
CA CYS A 75 1.12 5.28 -4.59
C CYS A 75 0.70 4.75 -5.98
N PHE A 76 0.12 3.56 -6.02
CA PHE A 76 -0.07 2.80 -7.26
C PHE A 76 -1.53 2.65 -7.67
N GLY A 77 -2.45 3.23 -6.90
CA GLY A 77 -3.88 3.28 -7.20
C GLY A 77 -4.71 2.29 -6.38
N PRO A 78 -6.05 2.49 -6.35
CA PRO A 78 -6.95 1.79 -5.44
C PRO A 78 -6.95 0.27 -5.64
N VAL A 79 -6.85 -0.18 -6.89
CA VAL A 79 -6.82 -1.62 -7.22
C VAL A 79 -5.55 -2.28 -6.67
N VAL A 80 -4.40 -1.60 -6.76
CA VAL A 80 -3.13 -2.14 -6.25
C VAL A 80 -3.16 -2.22 -4.73
N GLY A 81 -3.66 -1.19 -4.04
CA GLY A 81 -3.81 -1.21 -2.59
C GLY A 81 -4.74 -2.33 -2.10
N LEU A 82 -5.87 -2.53 -2.79
CA LEU A 82 -6.82 -3.59 -2.47
C LEU A 82 -6.22 -4.98 -2.66
N ILE A 83 -5.60 -5.24 -3.82
CA ILE A 83 -4.97 -6.53 -4.11
C ILE A 83 -3.81 -6.78 -3.14
N TYR A 84 -2.98 -5.78 -2.87
CA TYR A 84 -1.88 -5.88 -1.92
C TYR A 84 -2.39 -6.31 -0.54
N GLY A 85 -3.37 -5.59 0.02
CA GLY A 85 -3.87 -5.86 1.37
C GLY A 85 -4.48 -7.26 1.50
N ILE A 86 -5.16 -7.74 0.45
CA ILE A 86 -5.78 -9.07 0.43
C ILE A 86 -4.73 -10.17 0.25
N VAL A 87 -3.87 -10.05 -0.76
CA VAL A 87 -2.92 -11.11 -1.13
C VAL A 87 -1.79 -11.21 -0.12
N VAL A 88 -1.11 -10.10 0.19
CA VAL A 88 0.01 -10.10 1.14
C VAL A 88 -0.49 -10.40 2.56
N GLY A 89 -1.64 -9.81 2.94
CA GLY A 89 -2.32 -10.17 4.19
C GLY A 89 -2.64 -11.66 4.26
N GLY A 90 -3.33 -12.19 3.24
CA GLY A 90 -3.71 -13.60 3.17
C GLY A 90 -2.51 -14.54 3.29
N VAL A 91 -1.42 -14.26 2.57
CA VAL A 91 -0.16 -15.02 2.66
C VAL A 91 0.41 -14.93 4.07
N ALA A 92 0.50 -13.74 4.67
CA ALA A 92 1.09 -13.55 5.99
C ALA A 92 0.33 -14.30 7.09
N TYR A 93 -1.01 -14.29 7.07
CA TYR A 93 -1.81 -15.04 8.04
C TYR A 93 -1.76 -16.56 7.81
N THR A 94 -1.70 -17.00 6.55
CA THR A 94 -1.58 -18.42 6.20
C THR A 94 -0.24 -18.99 6.68
N VAL A 95 0.87 -18.29 6.39
CA VAL A 95 2.23 -18.71 6.81
C VAL A 95 2.35 -18.78 8.34
N ASN A 96 1.68 -17.88 9.07
CA ASN A 96 1.69 -17.87 10.53
C ASN A 96 0.64 -18.79 11.18
N SER A 97 -0.09 -19.60 10.38
CA SER A 97 -1.13 -20.54 10.83
C SER A 97 -2.27 -19.88 11.61
N PHE A 98 -2.60 -18.63 11.29
CA PHE A 98 -3.74 -17.93 11.88
C PHE A 98 -4.99 -18.12 11.02
N ILE A 99 -5.91 -18.96 11.51
CA ILE A 99 -7.15 -19.28 10.82
C ILE A 99 -8.38 -18.85 11.66
N SER A 100 -8.27 -17.76 12.43
CA SER A 100 -9.44 -17.19 13.11
C SER A 100 -10.25 -16.29 12.17
N LEU A 101 -11.55 -16.18 12.43
CA LEU A 101 -12.47 -15.33 11.67
C LEU A 101 -12.08 -13.84 11.74
N THR A 102 -11.58 -13.40 12.91
CA THR A 102 -11.06 -12.06 13.16
C THR A 102 -9.93 -11.71 12.19
N TYR A 103 -8.97 -12.62 12.01
CA TYR A 103 -7.80 -12.37 11.15
C TYR A 103 -8.13 -12.38 9.66
N ARG A 104 -9.00 -13.30 9.21
CA ARG A 104 -9.50 -13.29 7.81
C ARG A 104 -10.22 -11.98 7.49
N SER A 105 -10.98 -11.45 8.45
CA SER A 105 -11.68 -10.18 8.30
C SER A 105 -10.73 -8.98 8.29
N THR A 106 -9.68 -9.01 9.10
CA THR A 106 -8.63 -7.98 9.10
C THR A 106 -7.94 -7.87 7.74
N VAL A 107 -7.69 -8.98 7.04
CA VAL A 107 -7.14 -8.99 5.67
C VAL A 107 -8.03 -8.24 4.68
N LEU A 108 -9.34 -8.53 4.69
CA LEU A 108 -10.30 -7.85 3.82
C LEU A 108 -10.35 -6.34 4.12
N LEU A 109 -10.43 -5.98 5.41
CA LEU A 109 -10.46 -4.59 5.85
C LEU A 109 -9.17 -3.84 5.50
N ALA A 110 -8.01 -4.50 5.51
CA ALA A 110 -6.75 -3.91 5.06
C ALA A 110 -6.77 -3.59 3.55
N GLY A 111 -7.30 -4.51 2.73
CA GLY A 111 -7.52 -4.26 1.30
C GLY A 111 -8.48 -3.09 1.06
N VAL A 112 -9.58 -3.01 1.81
CA VAL A 112 -10.53 -1.89 1.73
C VAL A 112 -9.84 -0.56 2.09
N ALA A 113 -9.02 -0.52 3.15
CA ALA A 113 -8.26 0.69 3.49
C ALA A 113 -7.30 1.11 2.37
N GLY A 114 -6.59 0.15 1.77
CA GLY A 114 -5.74 0.39 0.60
C GLY A 114 -6.51 0.98 -0.58
N GLY A 115 -7.67 0.41 -0.89
CA GLY A 115 -8.58 0.92 -1.92
C GLY A 115 -9.04 2.35 -1.64
N ILE A 116 -9.48 2.63 -0.41
CA ILE A 116 -9.92 3.97 0.01
C ILE A 116 -8.79 4.99 -0.16
N ALA A 117 -7.58 4.67 0.31
CA ALA A 117 -6.44 5.58 0.20
C ALA A 117 -6.10 5.92 -1.25
N GLY A 118 -6.14 4.92 -2.14
CA GLY A 118 -5.96 5.13 -3.57
C GLY A 118 -7.05 5.99 -4.20
N LEU A 119 -8.32 5.83 -3.79
CA LEU A 119 -9.40 6.71 -4.23
C LEU A 119 -9.19 8.15 -3.76
N LEU A 120 -8.84 8.35 -2.49
CA LEU A 120 -8.60 9.68 -1.91
C LEU A 120 -7.44 10.40 -2.61
N HIS A 121 -6.40 9.66 -3.02
CA HIS A 121 -5.31 10.22 -3.84
C HIS A 121 -5.81 10.75 -5.19
N LEU A 122 -6.71 10.02 -5.87
CA LEU A 122 -7.30 10.46 -7.14
C LEU A 122 -8.11 11.77 -6.99
N PHE A 123 -8.64 12.05 -5.79
CA PHE A 123 -9.30 13.31 -5.46
C PHE A 123 -8.33 14.42 -5.02
N GLY A 124 -7.01 14.19 -5.10
CA GLY A 124 -5.98 15.18 -4.77
C GLY A 124 -5.72 15.35 -3.27
N ILE A 125 -6.18 14.42 -2.43
CA ILE A 125 -5.94 14.48 -0.98
C ILE A 125 -4.49 14.06 -0.70
N SER A 126 -3.78 14.82 0.13
CA SER A 126 -2.40 14.51 0.52
C SER A 126 -2.27 13.20 1.30
N PHE A 127 -1.11 12.57 1.21
CA PHE A 127 -0.83 11.24 1.78
C PHE A 127 -1.24 11.13 3.26
N THR A 128 -0.80 12.06 4.11
CA THR A 128 -1.11 12.05 5.55
C THR A 128 -2.62 12.05 5.80
N HIS A 129 -3.36 12.91 5.10
CA HIS A 129 -4.81 13.02 5.28
C HIS A 129 -5.54 11.80 4.70
N ALA A 130 -5.11 11.31 3.54
CA ALA A 130 -5.66 10.10 2.92
C ALA A 130 -5.41 8.86 3.81
N PHE A 131 -4.24 8.76 4.42
CA PHE A 131 -3.89 7.69 5.35
C PHE A 131 -4.79 7.73 6.58
N ILE A 132 -4.87 8.89 7.26
CA ILE A 132 -5.72 9.05 8.46
C ILE A 132 -7.18 8.72 8.13
N ALA A 133 -7.71 9.28 7.03
CA ALA A 133 -9.08 9.03 6.60
C ALA A 133 -9.33 7.55 6.29
N ALA A 134 -8.42 6.89 5.57
CA ALA A 134 -8.54 5.47 5.25
C ALA A 134 -8.58 4.60 6.51
N ILE A 135 -7.75 4.89 7.52
CA ILE A 135 -7.75 4.16 8.79
C ILE A 135 -9.05 4.39 9.57
N ILE A 136 -9.53 5.64 9.68
CA ILE A 136 -10.78 5.96 10.36
C ILE A 136 -11.97 5.28 9.67
N ILE A 137 -12.08 5.40 8.35
CA ILE A 137 -13.17 4.80 7.57
C ILE A 137 -13.12 3.27 7.70
N ARG A 138 -11.94 2.65 7.57
CA ARG A 138 -11.76 1.21 7.78
C ARG A 138 -12.22 0.79 9.18
N THR A 139 -11.94 1.58 10.20
CA THR A 139 -12.33 1.29 11.59
C THR A 139 -13.85 1.40 11.77
N ALA A 140 -14.47 2.42 11.16
CA ALA A 140 -15.92 2.60 11.15
C ALA A 140 -16.64 1.45 10.42
N ILE A 141 -16.07 0.93 9.33
CA ILE A 141 -16.58 -0.25 8.61
C ILE A 141 -16.37 -1.53 9.41
N ALA A 142 -15.25 -1.64 10.13
CA ALA A 142 -14.90 -2.86 10.85
C ALA A 142 -15.85 -3.16 12.01
N TRP A 143 -16.41 -2.14 12.66
CA TRP A 143 -17.33 -2.32 13.79
C TRP A 143 -18.61 -3.10 13.42
N PRO A 144 -19.42 -2.67 12.43
CA PRO A 144 -20.58 -3.45 12.00
C PRO A 144 -20.15 -4.78 11.38
N TRP A 145 -19.03 -4.84 10.65
CA TRP A 145 -18.52 -6.08 10.06
C TRP A 145 -18.22 -7.16 11.11
N PHE A 146 -17.48 -6.81 12.17
CA PHE A 146 -17.15 -7.73 13.28
C PHE A 146 -18.38 -8.18 14.06
N THR A 147 -19.37 -7.30 14.20
CA THR A 147 -20.67 -7.64 14.82
C THR A 147 -21.41 -8.67 13.98
N MET A 148 -21.47 -8.50 12.65
CA MET A 148 -22.18 -9.40 11.74
C MET A 148 -21.59 -10.82 11.71
N ILE A 149 -20.27 -10.94 11.89
CA ILE A 149 -19.56 -12.23 11.84
C ILE A 149 -19.39 -12.87 13.24
N GLY A 150 -20.02 -12.30 14.27
CA GLY A 150 -20.09 -12.89 15.61
C GLY A 150 -18.82 -12.74 16.46
N ILE A 151 -17.95 -11.79 16.17
CA ILE A 151 -16.78 -11.49 17.02
C ILE A 151 -17.25 -10.76 18.28
N SER A 152 -16.67 -11.09 19.44
CA SER A 152 -17.05 -10.46 20.70
C SER A 152 -16.78 -8.94 20.67
N PRO A 153 -17.67 -8.10 21.23
CA PRO A 153 -17.47 -6.64 21.23
C PRO A 153 -16.17 -6.20 21.88
N PHE A 154 -15.72 -6.90 22.92
CA PHE A 154 -14.46 -6.61 23.61
C PHE A 154 -13.24 -6.93 22.75
N GLU A 155 -13.21 -8.08 22.08
CA GLU A 155 -12.15 -8.43 21.12
C GLU A 155 -12.13 -7.46 19.94
N SER A 156 -13.31 -7.10 19.42
CA SER A 156 -13.44 -6.09 18.38
C SER A 156 -12.83 -4.76 18.83
N PHE A 157 -13.23 -4.24 19.98
CA PHE A 157 -12.77 -2.95 20.48
C PHE A 157 -11.24 -2.91 20.69
N THR A 158 -10.68 -3.93 21.34
CA THR A 158 -9.24 -4.02 21.62
C THR A 158 -8.41 -4.18 20.35
N HIS A 159 -8.86 -5.01 19.41
CA HIS A 159 -8.19 -5.20 18.12
C HIS A 159 -8.27 -3.94 17.23
N GLN A 160 -9.41 -3.25 17.21
CA GLN A 160 -9.58 -2.02 16.43
C GLN A 160 -8.77 -0.86 17.01
N THR A 161 -8.78 -0.71 18.33
CA THR A 161 -8.04 0.35 19.02
C THR A 161 -6.53 0.17 18.85
N SER A 162 -6.02 -1.06 19.01
CA SER A 162 -4.60 -1.35 18.78
C SER A 162 -4.19 -1.09 17.33
N GLN A 163 -4.97 -1.58 16.35
CA GLN A 163 -4.75 -1.29 14.93
C GLN A 163 -4.69 0.21 14.65
N MET A 164 -5.66 0.97 15.15
CA MET A 164 -5.70 2.41 14.93
C MET A 164 -4.48 3.10 15.54
N PHE A 165 -4.09 2.73 16.76
CA PHE A 165 -2.90 3.25 17.43
C PHE A 165 -1.62 2.97 16.63
N PHE A 166 -1.35 1.71 16.28
CA PHE A 166 -0.14 1.35 15.54
C PHE A 166 -0.08 2.01 14.16
N ASN A 167 -1.21 2.08 13.44
CA ASN A 167 -1.26 2.72 12.14
C ASN A 167 -1.04 4.23 12.20
N LEU A 168 -1.70 4.94 13.13
CA LEU A 168 -1.62 6.40 13.18
C LEU A 168 -0.35 6.91 13.86
N ILE A 169 0.17 6.21 14.87
CA ILE A 169 1.33 6.68 15.62
C ILE A 169 2.65 6.20 14.99
N ILE A 170 2.70 4.92 14.61
CA ILE A 170 3.95 4.30 14.13
C ILE A 170 3.99 4.31 12.59
N TYR A 171 3.03 3.65 11.93
CA TYR A 171 3.11 3.44 10.50
C TYR A 171 2.93 4.72 9.69
N LEU A 172 2.05 5.63 10.09
CA LEU A 172 1.89 6.92 9.41
C LEU A 172 3.21 7.68 9.35
N SER A 173 3.96 7.73 10.46
CA SER A 173 5.25 8.42 10.54
C SER A 173 6.28 7.79 9.61
N ILE A 174 6.45 6.47 9.70
CA ILE A 174 7.42 5.71 8.88
C ILE A 174 7.06 5.82 7.38
N LEU A 175 5.79 5.63 7.05
CA LEU A 175 5.33 5.61 5.67
C LEU A 175 5.25 7.01 5.06
N SER A 176 5.01 8.06 5.86
CA SER A 176 5.11 9.45 5.37
C SER A 176 6.55 9.80 5.00
N PHE A 177 7.51 9.37 5.83
CA PHE A 177 8.93 9.52 5.52
C PHE A 177 9.30 8.75 4.25
N LEU A 178 8.88 7.48 4.15
CA LEU A 178 9.11 6.67 2.96
C LEU A 178 8.44 7.28 1.73
N TYR A 179 7.24 7.84 1.85
CA TYR A 179 6.55 8.52 0.76
C TYR A 179 7.38 9.70 0.24
N GLY A 180 8.02 10.47 1.11
CA GLY A 180 8.93 11.55 0.69
C GLY A 180 10.10 11.07 -0.18
N ILE A 181 10.57 9.83 0.04
CA ILE A 181 11.65 9.22 -0.76
C ILE A 181 11.11 8.65 -2.08
N VAL A 182 9.93 8.02 -2.04
CA VAL A 182 9.39 7.25 -3.17
C VAL A 182 8.57 8.15 -4.11
N ALA A 183 7.97 9.24 -3.64
CA ALA A 183 7.13 10.15 -4.42
C ALA A 183 7.71 10.64 -5.77
N PRO A 184 9.02 10.89 -5.94
CA PRO A 184 9.58 11.24 -7.25
C PRO A 184 9.46 10.14 -8.32
N PHE A 185 9.20 8.90 -7.91
CA PHE A 185 9.19 7.70 -8.76
C PHE A 185 7.78 7.14 -9.00
N VAL A 186 6.74 7.77 -8.43
CA VAL A 186 5.38 7.22 -8.34
C VAL A 186 4.34 8.22 -8.80
#